data_AF-A0A3D2GU97-F1
#
_entry.id   AF-A0A3D2GU97-F1
#
_cell.length_a   1.000
_cell.length_b   1.000
_cell.length_c   1.000
_cell.angle_alpha   90.00
_cell.angle_beta   90.00
_cell.angle_gamma   90.00
#
_symmetry.space_group_name_H-M   'P 1'
#
loop_
_entity.id
_entity.type
_entity.pdbx_description
1 polymer ?
#
loop_
_entity_poly.entity_id
_entity_poly.type
_entity_poly.pdbx_seq_one_letter_code
_entity_poly.pdbx_strand_id
1 'polypeptide(L)'
;MSNTPKPTSSFSSDAPADTTAEATEQRLRKAVHQYKPWTRAGLLERMFTAAFKGLVYPQIWEDPDVDLAVLELKPGSRMIAIGSGGCNVLSYLTADPAEVIAVDLNHHHVHLIRLKLAGLRHMPNYQCFFRFFVAAVDKDNPALYRRYLRAHLAEDTRGYWDSRDWLMRRRVELFKRNIYRYGLLGRFIAISHFGARLLGVR
;
A
#
# COMPACT_ATOMS: atom_id res chain seq x y z
N MET A 1 -16.72 19.01 28.88
CA MET A 1 -15.33 18.62 28.56
C MET A 1 -15.28 17.11 28.50
N SER A 2 -15.43 16.54 27.30
CA SER A 2 -15.40 15.08 27.10
C SER A 2 -13.96 14.61 27.15
N ASN A 3 -13.65 13.80 28.15
CA ASN A 3 -12.33 13.23 28.38
C ASN A 3 -12.22 11.92 27.60
N THR A 4 -12.12 11.99 26.29
CA THR A 4 -11.80 10.81 25.46
C THR A 4 -10.33 10.47 25.65
N PRO A 5 -9.98 9.26 26.15
CA PRO A 5 -8.59 8.85 26.25
C PRO A 5 -7.94 8.88 24.86
N LYS A 6 -6.77 9.52 24.75
CA LYS A 6 -5.95 9.45 23.54
C LYS A 6 -5.56 7.98 23.32
N PRO A 7 -5.81 7.39 22.14
CA PRO A 7 -5.35 6.03 21.87
C PRO A 7 -3.83 5.98 21.98
N THR A 8 -3.32 5.16 22.90
CA THR A 8 -1.90 4.93 23.18
C THR A 8 -1.28 3.88 22.25
N SER A 9 -1.74 3.80 21.00
CA SER A 9 -1.19 2.85 20.04
C SER A 9 0.23 3.26 19.63
N SER A 10 1.22 2.62 20.25
CA SER A 10 2.61 2.68 19.81
C SER A 10 2.77 1.79 18.58
N PHE A 11 2.70 2.37 17.39
CA PHE A 11 3.10 1.67 16.17
C PHE A 11 4.61 1.53 16.17
N SER A 12 5.11 0.31 16.34
CA SER A 12 6.49 0.01 16.04
C SER A 12 6.62 -0.16 14.52
N SER A 13 7.00 0.91 13.81
CA SER A 13 7.49 0.81 12.43
C SER A 13 8.89 0.18 12.36
N ASP A 14 9.51 0.00 13.53
CA ASP A 14 10.93 -0.28 13.73
C ASP A 14 11.24 -1.77 13.78
N ALA A 15 10.23 -2.62 13.60
CA ALA A 15 10.46 -4.02 13.32
C ALA A 15 11.43 -4.12 12.12
N PRO A 16 12.57 -4.83 12.25
CA PRO A 16 13.56 -4.98 11.20
C PRO A 16 13.02 -5.91 10.11
N ALA A 17 11.98 -5.49 9.42
CA ALA A 17 11.57 -6.10 8.17
C ALA A 17 12.56 -5.60 7.12
N ASP A 18 13.35 -6.51 6.57
CA ASP A 18 14.10 -6.22 5.34
C ASP A 18 13.08 -5.95 4.22
N THR A 19 12.76 -4.67 4.03
CA THR A 19 11.82 -4.16 3.02
C THR A 19 12.55 -3.75 1.75
N THR A 20 13.70 -4.36 1.45
CA THR A 20 14.40 -4.11 0.19
C THR A 20 13.68 -4.80 -0.97
N ALA A 21 13.87 -4.27 -2.17
CA ALA A 21 13.37 -4.90 -3.40
C ALA A 21 13.98 -6.29 -3.61
N GLU A 22 15.26 -6.47 -3.23
CA GLU A 22 15.98 -7.74 -3.31
C GLU A 22 15.37 -8.79 -2.37
N ALA A 23 15.06 -8.42 -1.13
CA ALA A 23 14.37 -9.30 -0.19
C ALA A 23 12.98 -9.69 -0.68
N THR A 24 12.22 -8.75 -1.26
CA THR A 24 10.93 -9.06 -1.92
C THR A 24 11.15 -10.08 -3.05
N GLU A 25 12.13 -9.89 -3.93
CA GLU A 25 12.40 -10.83 -5.02
C GLU A 25 12.78 -12.23 -4.50
N GLN A 26 13.65 -12.32 -3.50
CA GLN A 26 14.06 -13.60 -2.90
C GLN A 26 12.88 -14.33 -2.26
N ARG A 27 12.05 -13.62 -1.47
CA ARG A 27 10.86 -14.20 -0.83
C ARG A 27 9.84 -14.67 -1.86
N LEU A 28 9.58 -13.87 -2.90
CA LEU A 28 8.66 -14.26 -3.99
C LEU A 28 9.19 -15.47 -4.76
N ARG A 29 10.48 -15.48 -5.11
CA ARG A 29 11.11 -16.65 -5.76
C ARG A 29 10.93 -17.91 -4.93
N LYS A 30 11.21 -17.84 -3.62
CA LYS A 30 11.08 -18.97 -2.71
C LYS A 30 9.62 -19.44 -2.55
N ALA A 31 8.66 -18.51 -2.51
CA ALA A 31 7.25 -18.82 -2.28
C ALA A 31 6.52 -19.30 -3.54
N VAL A 32 6.87 -18.75 -4.71
CA VAL A 32 6.07 -18.89 -5.93
C VAL A 32 6.71 -19.81 -6.96
N HIS A 33 8.03 -19.85 -7.11
CA HIS A 33 8.65 -20.59 -8.21
C HIS A 33 8.79 -22.08 -7.87
N GLN A 34 7.77 -22.87 -8.19
CA GLN A 34 7.77 -24.32 -7.98
C GLN A 34 8.08 -25.11 -9.25
N TYR A 35 7.88 -24.52 -10.45
CA TYR A 35 8.08 -25.19 -11.73
C TYR A 35 9.26 -24.67 -12.55
N LYS A 36 9.79 -25.55 -13.43
CA LYS A 36 10.88 -25.21 -14.36
C LYS A 36 10.44 -24.08 -15.33
N PRO A 37 11.35 -23.17 -15.73
CA PRO A 37 11.02 -21.95 -16.49
C PRO A 37 10.30 -22.14 -17.81
N TRP A 38 10.54 -23.27 -18.48
CA TRP A 38 10.02 -23.55 -19.81
C TRP A 38 8.66 -24.26 -19.78
N THR A 39 8.10 -24.56 -18.60
CA THR A 39 6.72 -25.08 -18.51
C THR A 39 5.74 -23.92 -18.52
N ARG A 40 4.50 -24.18 -18.97
CA ARG A 40 3.43 -23.16 -18.92
C ARG A 40 3.23 -22.64 -17.49
N ALA A 41 3.24 -23.53 -16.51
CA ALA A 41 3.13 -23.16 -15.09
C ALA A 41 4.32 -22.28 -14.63
N GLY A 42 5.55 -22.65 -14.98
CA GLY A 42 6.74 -21.87 -14.62
C GLY A 42 6.80 -20.50 -15.31
N LEU A 43 6.24 -20.37 -16.51
CA LEU A 43 6.08 -19.07 -17.18
C LEU A 43 5.06 -18.20 -16.44
N LEU A 44 3.90 -18.76 -16.07
CA LEU A 44 2.87 -18.05 -15.32
C LEU A 44 3.37 -17.60 -13.93
N GLU A 45 4.13 -18.44 -13.22
CA GLU A 45 4.78 -18.08 -11.96
C GLU A 45 5.71 -16.87 -12.10
N ARG A 46 6.48 -16.81 -13.19
CA ARG A 46 7.40 -15.68 -13.45
C ARG A 46 6.65 -14.42 -13.85
N MET A 47 5.56 -14.55 -14.60
CA MET A 47 4.66 -13.43 -14.90
C MET A 47 4.00 -12.91 -13.62
N PHE A 48 3.59 -13.80 -12.71
CA PHE A 48 3.07 -13.46 -11.40
C PHE A 48 4.13 -12.72 -10.57
N THR A 49 5.34 -13.26 -10.40
CA THR A 49 6.41 -12.58 -9.66
C THR A 49 6.77 -11.23 -10.28
N ALA A 50 6.74 -11.10 -11.62
CA ALA A 50 6.95 -9.83 -12.30
C ALA A 50 5.86 -8.80 -11.98
N ALA A 51 4.61 -9.25 -11.85
CA ALA A 51 3.47 -8.43 -11.45
C ALA A 51 3.63 -7.82 -10.04
N PHE A 52 4.38 -8.49 -9.14
CA PHE A 52 4.67 -8.01 -7.79
C PHE A 52 5.88 -7.05 -7.69
N LYS A 53 6.54 -6.71 -8.81
CA LYS A 53 7.62 -5.70 -8.86
C LYS A 53 7.13 -4.24 -8.74
N GLY A 54 5.84 -4.04 -8.45
CA GLY A 54 5.22 -2.73 -8.29
C GLY A 54 4.07 -2.80 -7.28
N LEU A 55 3.33 -1.71 -7.13
CA LEU A 55 2.06 -1.75 -6.39
C LEU A 55 1.07 -2.61 -7.19
N VAL A 56 0.62 -3.73 -6.60
CA VAL A 56 -0.36 -4.60 -7.26
C VAL A 56 -1.74 -3.97 -7.09
N TYR A 57 -2.12 -3.73 -5.82
CA TYR A 57 -3.38 -3.10 -5.43
C TYR A 57 -3.13 -1.99 -4.40
N PRO A 58 -3.19 -0.71 -4.78
CA PRO A 58 -3.03 0.40 -3.85
C PRO A 58 -4.24 0.63 -2.91
N GLN A 59 -5.37 -0.01 -3.22
CA GLN A 59 -6.58 -0.10 -2.41
C GLN A 59 -7.23 -1.46 -2.63
N ILE A 60 -7.91 -1.94 -1.60
CA ILE A 60 -8.63 -3.22 -1.59
C ILE A 60 -10.14 -2.94 -1.52
N TRP A 61 -10.96 -3.91 -1.94
CA TRP A 61 -12.40 -3.77 -2.19
C TRP A 61 -13.29 -4.41 -1.12
N GLU A 62 -12.72 -4.92 -0.03
CA GLU A 62 -13.49 -5.51 1.06
C GLU A 62 -14.28 -4.44 1.82
N ASP A 63 -15.42 -4.86 2.36
CA ASP A 63 -16.27 -4.04 3.22
C ASP A 63 -15.77 -4.13 4.67
N PRO A 64 -15.22 -3.04 5.24
CA PRO A 64 -14.67 -3.06 6.59
C PRO A 64 -15.73 -3.29 7.67
N ASP A 65 -16.99 -2.93 7.43
CA ASP A 65 -18.06 -3.11 8.41
C ASP A 65 -18.45 -4.59 8.51
N VAL A 66 -18.50 -5.28 7.37
CA VAL A 66 -18.71 -6.73 7.30
C VAL A 66 -17.52 -7.47 7.91
N ASP A 67 -16.28 -7.09 7.56
CA ASP A 67 -15.08 -7.72 8.11
C ASP A 67 -15.05 -7.60 9.65
N LEU A 68 -15.32 -6.41 10.19
CA LEU A 68 -15.34 -6.19 11.64
C LEU A 68 -16.46 -6.95 12.34
N ALA A 69 -17.65 -7.02 11.73
CA ALA A 69 -18.79 -7.76 12.27
C ALA A 69 -18.51 -9.27 12.34
N VAL A 70 -17.87 -9.83 11.32
CA VAL A 70 -17.57 -11.27 11.25
C VAL A 70 -16.35 -11.64 12.09
N LEU A 71 -15.33 -10.79 12.13
CA LEU A 71 -14.13 -11.02 12.94
C LEU A 71 -14.39 -10.90 14.44
N GLU A 72 -15.50 -10.25 14.83
CA GLU A 72 -15.85 -9.95 16.22
C GLU A 72 -14.65 -9.37 17.00
N LEU A 73 -13.93 -8.44 16.37
CA LEU A 73 -12.69 -7.90 16.91
C LEU A 73 -12.98 -7.08 18.18
N LYS A 74 -12.42 -7.50 19.32
CA LYS A 74 -12.65 -6.87 20.62
C LYS A 74 -11.51 -5.91 20.96
N PRO A 75 -11.76 -4.87 21.77
CA PRO A 75 -10.71 -4.05 22.32
C PRO A 75 -9.65 -4.92 23.03
N GLY A 76 -8.38 -4.63 22.78
CA GLY A 76 -7.25 -5.42 23.30
C GLY A 76 -6.92 -6.70 22.52
N SER A 77 -7.64 -7.02 21.43
CA SER A 77 -7.27 -8.14 20.54
C SER A 77 -5.89 -7.94 19.91
N ARG A 78 -5.22 -9.06 19.59
CA ARG A 78 -3.97 -9.08 18.83
C ARG A 78 -4.20 -9.89 17.56
N MET A 79 -3.85 -9.35 16.40
CA MET A 79 -4.12 -10.01 15.12
C MET A 79 -2.98 -9.87 14.13
N ILE A 80 -2.94 -10.81 13.18
CA ILE A 80 -2.10 -10.76 11.99
C ILE A 80 -3.02 -10.50 10.80
N ALA A 81 -2.63 -9.56 9.94
CA ALA A 81 -3.38 -9.21 8.74
C ALA A 81 -2.45 -9.15 7.52
N ILE A 82 -2.98 -9.53 6.36
CA ILE A 82 -2.27 -9.35 5.09
C ILE A 82 -2.25 -7.84 4.77
N GLY A 83 -1.06 -7.29 4.55
CA GLY A 83 -0.85 -5.85 4.40
C GLY A 83 -1.59 -5.27 3.18
N SER A 84 -1.31 -5.81 1.98
CA SER A 84 -1.91 -5.39 0.70
C SER A 84 -1.97 -3.86 0.56
N GLY A 85 -3.10 -3.31 0.09
CA GLY A 85 -3.32 -1.86 0.01
C GLY A 85 -3.36 -1.17 1.39
N GLY A 86 -3.41 -1.90 2.50
CA GLY A 86 -3.42 -1.39 3.86
C GLY A 86 -4.78 -0.93 4.38
N CYS A 87 -5.82 -0.93 3.55
CA CYS A 87 -7.14 -0.42 3.95
C CYS A 87 -7.72 -1.21 5.14
N ASN A 88 -7.71 -2.54 5.08
CA ASN A 88 -8.30 -3.38 6.12
C ASN A 88 -7.49 -3.28 7.42
N VAL A 89 -6.16 -3.26 7.32
CA VAL A 89 -5.26 -3.00 8.47
C VAL A 89 -5.65 -1.69 9.16
N LEU A 90 -5.89 -0.62 8.39
CA LEU A 90 -6.30 0.66 8.95
C LEU A 90 -7.72 0.61 9.56
N SER A 91 -8.65 -0.09 8.91
CA SER A 91 -10.01 -0.28 9.41
C SER A 91 -10.03 -1.05 10.73
N TYR A 92 -9.21 -2.08 10.90
CA TYR A 92 -9.17 -2.88 12.13
C TYR A 92 -8.68 -2.11 13.35
N LEU A 93 -7.94 -1.01 13.14
CA LEU A 93 -7.53 -0.13 14.24
C LEU A 93 -8.71 0.57 14.92
N THR A 94 -9.87 0.69 14.26
CA THR A 94 -11.05 1.32 14.86
C THR A 94 -11.67 0.49 15.98
N ALA A 95 -11.38 -0.81 16.05
CA ALA A 95 -11.83 -1.71 17.10
C ALA A 95 -10.96 -1.66 18.38
N ASP A 96 -10.00 -0.73 18.46
CA ASP A 96 -9.05 -0.58 19.58
C ASP A 96 -8.27 -1.87 19.93
N PRO A 97 -7.68 -2.58 18.94
CA PRO A 97 -6.87 -3.76 19.21
C PRO A 97 -5.60 -3.38 19.98
N ALA A 98 -5.08 -4.31 20.78
CA ALA A 98 -3.75 -4.15 21.39
C ALA A 98 -2.64 -4.15 20.34
N GLU A 99 -2.79 -4.95 19.26
CA GLU A 99 -1.78 -5.08 18.22
C GLU A 99 -2.34 -5.56 16.88
N VAL A 100 -1.87 -4.95 15.78
CA VAL A 100 -2.10 -5.44 14.41
C VAL A 100 -0.75 -5.63 13.73
N ILE A 101 -0.41 -6.88 13.42
CA ILE A 101 0.81 -7.24 12.68
C ILE A 101 0.44 -7.33 11.20
N ALA A 102 0.78 -6.30 10.43
CA ALA A 102 0.58 -6.30 8.98
C ALA A 102 1.76 -6.99 8.26
N VAL A 103 1.48 -8.05 7.50
CA VAL A 103 2.49 -8.84 6.79
C VAL A 103 2.26 -8.76 5.28
N ASP A 104 3.30 -8.43 4.52
CA ASP A 104 3.25 -8.44 3.04
C ASP A 104 4.61 -8.88 2.46
N LEU A 105 4.56 -9.61 1.34
CA LEU A 105 5.75 -10.03 0.59
C LEU A 105 6.34 -8.87 -0.23
N ASN A 106 5.50 -7.92 -0.61
CA ASN A 106 5.81 -6.79 -1.46
C ASN A 106 6.17 -5.55 -0.62
N HIS A 107 7.44 -5.14 -0.67
CA HIS A 107 7.90 -3.94 0.01
C HIS A 107 7.14 -2.66 -0.41
N HIS A 108 6.62 -2.60 -1.64
CA HIS A 108 5.81 -1.47 -2.09
C HIS A 108 4.54 -1.28 -1.24
N HIS A 109 3.89 -2.37 -0.85
CA HIS A 109 2.71 -2.35 0.02
C HIS A 109 3.10 -1.96 1.44
N VAL A 110 4.20 -2.50 1.98
CA VAL A 110 4.69 -2.14 3.32
C VAL A 110 4.95 -0.64 3.43
N HIS A 111 5.64 -0.03 2.45
CA HIS A 111 5.88 1.41 2.44
C HIS A 111 4.60 2.25 2.24
N LEU A 112 3.58 1.71 1.56
CA LEU A 112 2.27 2.36 1.43
C LEU A 112 1.48 2.33 2.73
N ILE A 113 1.47 1.21 3.45
CA ILE A 113 0.84 1.09 4.77
C ILE A 113 1.47 2.08 5.74
N ARG A 114 2.81 2.09 5.83
CA ARG A 114 3.55 3.04 6.68
C ARG A 114 3.22 4.50 6.34
N LEU A 115 3.10 4.82 5.05
CA LEU A 115 2.71 6.17 4.61
C LEU A 115 1.27 6.53 5.01
N LYS A 116 0.31 5.60 4.86
CA LYS A 116 -1.08 5.80 5.28
C LYS A 116 -1.20 5.99 6.79
N LEU A 117 -0.45 5.21 7.58
CA LEU A 117 -0.38 5.36 9.04
C LEU A 117 0.20 6.71 9.47
N ALA A 118 1.29 7.16 8.83
CA ALA A 118 1.81 8.51 9.04
C ALA A 118 0.77 9.58 8.65
N GLY A 119 0.00 9.33 7.60
CA GLY A 119 -1.14 10.13 7.17
C GLY A 119 -2.17 10.34 8.28
N LEU A 120 -2.65 9.25 8.87
CA LEU A 120 -3.65 9.30 9.95
C LEU A 120 -3.16 10.06 11.19
N ARG A 121 -1.86 10.02 11.47
CA ARG A 121 -1.26 10.63 12.66
C ARG A 121 -0.91 12.11 12.51
N HIS A 122 -0.38 12.50 11.35
CA HIS A 122 0.31 13.78 11.20
C HIS A 122 -0.36 14.75 10.23
N MET A 123 -1.32 14.30 9.42
CA MET A 123 -2.11 15.23 8.63
C MET A 123 -3.03 16.06 9.52
N PRO A 124 -3.24 17.34 9.20
CA PRO A 124 -3.97 18.25 10.09
C PRO A 124 -5.46 17.96 10.17
N ASN A 125 -6.03 17.29 9.16
CA ASN A 125 -7.45 16.97 9.10
C ASN A 125 -7.75 15.87 8.07
N TYR A 126 -8.99 15.37 8.12
CA TYR A 126 -9.52 14.37 7.21
C TYR A 126 -9.43 14.82 5.74
N GLN A 127 -9.68 16.10 5.43
CA GLN A 127 -9.66 16.60 4.07
C GLN A 127 -8.27 16.46 3.43
N CYS A 128 -7.19 16.70 4.18
CA CYS A 128 -5.83 16.44 3.71
C CYS A 128 -5.59 14.96 3.44
N PHE A 129 -6.06 14.09 4.35
CA PHE A 129 -5.93 12.63 4.20
C PHE A 129 -6.71 12.14 2.97
N PHE A 130 -7.97 12.55 2.84
CA PHE A 130 -8.83 12.23 1.72
C PHE A 130 -8.21 12.70 0.40
N ARG A 131 -7.76 13.95 0.33
CA ARG A 131 -7.14 14.50 -0.89
C ARG A 131 -5.89 13.72 -1.31
N PHE A 132 -5.07 13.35 -0.33
CA PHE A 132 -3.81 12.67 -0.60
C PHE A 132 -4.01 11.19 -0.95
N PHE A 133 -4.74 10.45 -0.12
CA PHE A 133 -4.90 9.01 -0.28
C PHE A 133 -6.14 8.64 -1.09
N VAL A 134 -7.32 9.22 -0.84
CA VAL A 134 -8.55 8.79 -1.49
C VAL A 134 -8.68 9.37 -2.91
N ALA A 135 -8.63 10.69 -3.05
CA ALA A 135 -8.71 11.33 -4.36
C ALA A 135 -7.44 11.11 -5.18
N ALA A 136 -6.27 11.31 -4.57
CA ALA A 136 -4.94 11.05 -5.13
C ALA A 136 -4.66 11.66 -6.51
N VAL A 137 -5.32 12.76 -6.88
CA VAL A 137 -5.23 13.43 -8.21
C VAL A 137 -4.71 14.87 -8.14
N ASP A 138 -4.35 15.36 -6.95
CA ASP A 138 -4.04 16.77 -6.74
C ASP A 138 -2.54 17.06 -6.92
N LYS A 139 -2.21 18.09 -7.71
CA LYS A 139 -0.84 18.59 -7.95
C LYS A 139 -0.11 19.00 -6.67
N ASP A 140 -0.84 19.35 -5.61
CA ASP A 140 -0.30 19.80 -4.33
C ASP A 140 -0.05 18.64 -3.35
N ASN A 141 -0.41 17.40 -3.69
CA ASN A 141 -0.17 16.24 -2.84
C ASN A 141 1.32 16.05 -2.48
N PRO A 142 2.29 16.17 -3.41
CA PRO A 142 3.71 16.14 -3.06
C PRO A 142 4.15 17.21 -2.03
N ALA A 143 3.45 18.35 -1.96
CA ALA A 143 3.71 19.37 -0.95
C ALA A 143 3.17 18.94 0.43
N LEU A 144 1.98 18.30 0.49
CA LEU A 144 1.46 17.72 1.73
C LEU A 144 2.40 16.65 2.30
N TYR A 145 2.93 15.78 1.43
CA TYR A 145 3.92 14.78 1.84
C TYR A 145 5.14 15.44 2.50
N ARG A 146 5.75 16.44 1.85
CA ARG A 146 6.92 17.14 2.39
C ARG A 146 6.63 17.85 3.70
N ARG A 147 5.45 18.45 3.81
CA ARG A 147 5.06 19.27 4.96
C ARG A 147 4.67 18.45 6.18
N TYR A 148 3.94 17.35 5.98
CA TYR A 148 3.29 16.63 7.09
C TYR A 148 3.77 15.21 7.29
N LEU A 149 4.37 14.55 6.29
CA LEU A 149 4.67 13.12 6.37
C LEU A 149 6.15 12.83 6.41
N ARG A 150 6.94 13.47 5.53
CA ARG A 150 8.33 13.11 5.25
C ARG A 150 9.22 13.01 6.49
N ALA A 151 9.06 13.93 7.45
CA ALA A 151 9.87 13.98 8.67
C ALA A 151 9.51 12.88 9.69
N HIS A 152 8.33 12.28 9.57
CA HIS A 152 7.82 11.26 10.48
C HIS A 152 7.91 9.84 9.93
N LEU A 153 8.52 9.67 8.75
CA LEU A 153 8.74 8.35 8.14
C LEU A 153 10.12 7.83 8.52
N ALA A 154 10.19 6.53 8.79
CA ALA A 154 11.44 5.79 8.86
C ALA A 154 12.27 6.00 7.58
N GLU A 155 13.59 5.94 7.72
CA GLU A 155 14.54 6.31 6.66
C GLU A 155 14.33 5.52 5.37
N ASP A 156 14.12 4.20 5.47
CA ASP A 156 13.84 3.30 4.36
C ASP A 156 12.59 3.72 3.55
N THR A 157 11.52 4.08 4.26
CA THR A 157 10.22 4.45 3.72
C THR A 157 10.27 5.84 3.12
N ARG A 158 10.98 6.77 3.77
CA ARG A 158 11.29 8.08 3.22
C ARG A 158 12.10 7.93 1.92
N GLY A 159 13.15 7.14 1.93
CA GLY A 159 13.99 6.84 0.77
C GLY A 159 13.19 6.25 -0.38
N TYR A 160 12.28 5.30 -0.10
CA TYR A 160 11.38 4.72 -1.08
C TYR A 160 10.48 5.76 -1.76
N TRP A 161 9.84 6.66 -1.01
CA TRP A 161 8.94 7.67 -1.57
C TRP A 161 9.66 8.85 -2.22
N ASP A 162 10.87 9.17 -1.76
CA ASP A 162 11.76 10.17 -2.35
C ASP A 162 12.52 9.63 -3.58
N SER A 163 12.57 8.31 -3.77
CA SER A 163 13.23 7.68 -4.92
C SER A 163 12.67 8.18 -6.24
N ARG A 164 13.54 8.26 -7.26
CA ARG A 164 13.19 8.74 -8.59
C ARG A 164 13.05 7.60 -9.57
N ASP A 165 12.08 7.73 -10.47
CA ASP A 165 12.02 6.88 -11.66
C ASP A 165 13.06 7.31 -12.72
N TRP A 166 13.10 6.59 -13.84
CA TRP A 166 13.98 6.89 -14.97
C TRP A 166 13.72 8.26 -15.62
N LEU A 167 12.54 8.86 -15.38
CA LEU A 167 12.18 10.22 -15.81
C LEU A 167 12.54 11.27 -14.75
N MET A 168 13.34 10.92 -13.74
CA MET A 168 13.73 11.75 -12.61
C MET A 168 12.55 12.25 -11.75
N ARG A 169 11.37 11.63 -11.86
CA ARG A 169 10.19 11.98 -11.07
C ARG A 169 10.21 11.23 -9.75
N ARG A 170 9.97 11.93 -8.65
CA ARG A 170 9.89 11.27 -7.34
C ARG A 170 8.65 10.38 -7.28
N ARG A 171 8.76 9.23 -6.64
CA ARG A 171 7.64 8.27 -6.52
C ARG A 171 6.41 8.87 -5.83
N VAL A 172 6.60 9.77 -4.87
CA VAL A 172 5.48 10.50 -4.24
C VAL A 172 4.62 11.30 -5.24
N GLU A 173 5.16 11.63 -6.42
CA GLU A 173 4.40 12.29 -7.49
C GLU A 173 3.35 11.39 -8.14
N LEU A 174 3.29 10.10 -7.80
CA LEU A 174 2.14 9.26 -8.19
C LEU A 174 0.83 9.79 -7.59
N PHE A 175 0.87 10.38 -6.39
CA PHE A 175 -0.30 10.94 -5.71
C PHE A 175 -0.83 12.24 -6.35
N LYS A 176 -0.14 12.82 -7.34
CA LYS A 176 -0.70 13.92 -8.17
C LYS A 176 -1.38 13.43 -9.46
N ARG A 177 -1.34 12.13 -9.75
CA ARG A 177 -1.74 11.57 -11.06
C ARG A 177 -2.68 10.38 -10.95
N ASN A 178 -3.31 10.19 -9.79
CA ASN A 178 -4.07 9.01 -9.44
C ASN A 178 -3.18 7.77 -9.32
N ILE A 179 -2.63 7.53 -8.13
CA ILE A 179 -1.79 6.36 -7.84
C ILE A 179 -2.50 5.03 -8.19
N TYR A 180 -3.83 4.99 -8.14
CA TYR A 180 -4.65 3.83 -8.47
C TYR A 180 -4.57 3.44 -9.96
N ARG A 181 -4.21 4.37 -10.85
CA ARG A 181 -3.97 4.08 -12.27
C ARG A 181 -2.62 3.43 -12.54
N TYR A 182 -1.67 3.55 -11.61
CA TYR A 182 -0.29 3.08 -11.77
C TYR A 182 -0.04 1.71 -11.14
N GLY A 183 -1.05 1.11 -10.50
CA GLY A 183 -1.00 -0.30 -10.12
C GLY A 183 -1.06 -1.23 -11.34
N LEU A 184 -0.70 -2.49 -11.14
CA LEU A 184 -0.71 -3.52 -12.20
C LEU A 184 -2.06 -3.59 -12.92
N LEU A 185 -3.15 -3.59 -12.15
CA LEU A 185 -4.52 -3.64 -12.68
C LEU A 185 -4.86 -2.39 -13.51
N GLY A 186 -4.45 -1.20 -13.05
CA GLY A 186 -4.65 0.06 -13.80
C GLY A 186 -3.91 0.07 -15.14
N ARG A 187 -2.70 -0.49 -15.19
CA ARG A 187 -1.94 -0.67 -16.44
C ARG A 187 -2.59 -1.69 -17.36
N PHE A 188 -3.07 -2.80 -16.83
CA PHE A 188 -3.76 -3.83 -17.59
C PHE A 188 -5.03 -3.27 -18.24
N ILE A 189 -5.88 -2.59 -17.46
CA ILE A 189 -7.09 -1.91 -17.95
C ILE A 189 -6.75 -0.89 -19.05
N ALA A 190 -5.70 -0.09 -18.86
CA ALA A 190 -5.26 0.88 -19.86
C ALA A 190 -4.82 0.22 -21.18
N ILE A 191 -4.06 -0.88 -21.12
CA ILE A 191 -3.63 -1.65 -22.30
C ILE A 191 -4.84 -2.29 -22.99
N SER A 192 -5.75 -2.89 -22.23
CA SER A 192 -6.96 -3.51 -22.76
C SER A 192 -7.86 -2.48 -23.45
N HIS A 193 -8.07 -1.30 -22.87
CA HIS A 193 -8.81 -0.22 -23.52
C HIS A 193 -8.11 0.28 -24.80
N PHE A 194 -6.79 0.38 -24.78
CA PHE A 194 -6.03 0.77 -25.98
C PHE A 194 -6.19 -0.27 -27.09
N GLY A 195 -6.10 -1.57 -26.77
CA GLY A 195 -6.34 -2.67 -27.71
C GLY A 195 -7.77 -2.68 -28.24
N ALA A 196 -8.77 -2.51 -27.38
CA ALA A 196 -10.17 -2.42 -27.78
C ALA A 196 -10.43 -1.25 -28.76
N ARG A 197 -9.82 -0.08 -28.50
CA ARG A 197 -9.89 1.08 -29.40
C ARG A 197 -9.22 0.82 -30.76
N LEU A 198 -8.08 0.13 -30.77
CA LEU A 198 -7.41 -0.30 -32.00
C LEU A 198 -8.26 -1.28 -32.83
N LEU A 199 -9.05 -2.11 -32.15
CA LEU A 199 -9.99 -3.06 -32.76
C LEU A 199 -11.36 -2.42 -33.10
N GLY A 200 -11.50 -1.10 -32.94
CA GLY A 200 -12.70 -0.35 -33.35
C GLY A 200 -13.87 -0.42 -32.37
N VAL A 201 -13.70 -1.04 -31.19
CA VAL A 201 -14.71 -1.05 -30.13
C VAL A 201 -14.62 0.29 -29.39
N ARG A 202 -15.68 1.10 -29.47
CA ARG A 202 -15.79 2.40 -28.80
C ARG A 202 -16.48 2.29 -27.45
#